data_AF-A0A838I1U3-F1
#
_entry.id   AF-A0A838I1U3-F1
#
_cell.length_a   1.000
_cell.length_b   1.000
_cell.length_c   1.000
_cell.angle_alpha   90.00
_cell.angle_beta   90.00
_cell.angle_gamma   90.00
#
_symmetry.space_group_name_H-M   'P 1'
#
loop_
_entity.id
_entity.type
_entity.pdbx_description
1 polymer ?
#
loop_
_entity_poly.entity_id
_entity_poly.type
_entity_poly.pdbx_seq_one_letter_code
_entity_poly.pdbx_strand_id
1 'polypeptide(L)'
;MVAVAELTLSDRILAGERISTDEALELYRWPLEELGALASARRDLAKRTSYSDRGNEIVTYIVDRNINYTNVCNVYCKFCAFYRTQKDDDHYVLTREQLDDK
;
A
#
# COMPACT_ATOMS: atom_id res chain seq x y z
N MET A 1 36.75 -4.86 26.01
CA MET A 1 36.00 -5.48 24.88
C MET A 1 34.53 -5.19 25.15
N VAL A 2 34.00 -4.09 24.61
CA VAL A 2 32.62 -3.68 24.85
C VAL A 2 31.74 -4.56 23.97
N ALA A 3 30.92 -5.41 24.57
CA ALA A 3 29.88 -6.13 23.87
C ALA A 3 28.94 -5.08 23.24
N VAL A 4 28.97 -4.96 21.91
CA VAL A 4 27.94 -4.19 21.20
C VAL A 4 26.67 -5.00 21.38
N ALA A 5 25.74 -4.51 22.20
CA ALA A 5 24.44 -5.13 22.34
C ALA A 5 23.80 -5.18 20.95
N GLU A 6 23.40 -6.38 20.50
CA GLU A 6 22.65 -6.51 19.26
C GLU A 6 21.36 -5.70 19.39
N LEU A 7 21.16 -4.76 18.46
CA LEU A 7 19.95 -3.95 18.41
C LEU A 7 18.75 -4.86 18.20
N THR A 8 17.68 -4.62 18.95
CA THR A 8 16.43 -5.36 18.77
C THR A 8 15.83 -5.05 17.40
N LEU A 9 14.89 -5.87 16.95
CA LEU A 9 14.15 -5.59 15.71
C LEU A 9 13.45 -4.21 15.79
N SER A 10 12.85 -3.88 16.94
CA SER A 10 12.24 -2.57 17.19
C SER A 10 13.25 -1.42 17.07
N ASP A 11 14.46 -1.57 17.63
CA ASP A 11 15.49 -0.54 17.54
C ASP A 11 15.91 -0.26 16.09
N ARG A 12 16.11 -1.31 15.29
CA ARG A 12 16.46 -1.17 13.86
C ARG A 12 15.34 -0.55 13.05
N ILE A 13 14.09 -0.93 13.33
CA ILE A 13 12.91 -0.29 12.73
C ILE A 13 12.90 1.20 13.08
N LEU A 14 13.06 1.58 14.35
CA LEU A 14 13.08 2.97 14.78
C LEU A 14 14.25 3.76 14.17
N ALA A 15 15.40 3.12 13.93
CA ALA A 15 16.53 3.69 13.21
C ALA A 15 16.28 3.85 11.70
N GLY A 16 15.17 3.33 11.19
CA GLY A 16 14.77 3.44 9.79
C GLY A 16 15.40 2.40 8.87
N GLU A 17 16.01 1.35 9.43
CA GLU A 17 16.63 0.27 8.67
C GLU A 17 15.58 -0.55 7.91
N ARG A 18 16.06 -1.28 6.88
CA ARG A 18 15.22 -2.19 6.10
C ARG A 18 15.14 -3.52 6.82
N ILE A 19 13.92 -3.96 7.12
CA ILE A 19 13.66 -5.30 7.64
C ILE A 19 13.85 -6.38 6.56
N SER A 20 14.22 -7.58 6.99
CA SER A 20 14.27 -8.77 6.15
C SER A 20 12.88 -9.39 5.95
N THR A 21 12.77 -10.35 5.03
CA THR A 21 11.54 -11.12 4.83
C THR A 21 11.15 -11.92 6.07
N ASP A 22 12.13 -12.52 6.76
CA ASP A 22 11.88 -13.34 7.95
C ASP A 22 11.40 -12.48 9.12
N GLU A 23 12.00 -11.30 9.31
CA GLU A 23 11.55 -10.31 10.29
C GLU A 23 10.13 -9.83 9.98
N ALA A 24 9.79 -9.61 8.70
CA ALA A 24 8.43 -9.24 8.32
C ALA A 24 7.41 -10.33 8.67
N LEU A 25 7.76 -11.61 8.50
CA LEU A 25 6.93 -12.75 8.91
C LEU A 25 6.76 -12.83 10.43
N GLU A 26 7.80 -12.48 11.19
CA GLU A 26 7.73 -12.38 12.65
C GLU A 26 6.74 -11.30 13.10
N LEU A 27 6.81 -10.11 12.49
CA LEU A 27 5.96 -8.97 12.82
C LEU A 27 4.46 -9.26 12.66
N TYR A 28 4.04 -10.16 11.77
CA TYR A 28 2.62 -10.56 11.65
C TYR A 28 2.02 -11.12 12.95
N ARG A 29 2.85 -11.56 13.90
CA ARG A 29 2.43 -12.16 15.17
C ARG A 29 2.51 -11.20 16.35
N TRP A 30 3.00 -9.98 16.13
CA TRP A 30 3.20 -8.99 17.18
C TRP A 30 1.88 -8.32 17.59
N PRO A 31 1.81 -7.74 18.80
CA PRO A 31 0.64 -6.96 19.23
C PRO A 31 0.39 -5.77 18.30
N LEU A 32 -0.90 -5.50 18.01
CA LEU A 32 -1.29 -4.48 17.05
C LEU A 32 -0.85 -3.07 17.49
N GLU A 33 -0.88 -2.79 18.78
CA GLU A 33 -0.47 -1.52 19.36
C GLU A 33 1.03 -1.25 19.17
N GLU A 34 1.86 -2.27 19.30
CA GLU A 34 3.29 -2.18 19.09
C GLU A 34 3.61 -1.98 17.60
N LEU A 35 2.97 -2.78 16.73
CA LEU A 35 3.07 -2.63 15.29
C LEU A 35 2.61 -1.24 14.82
N GLY A 36 1.52 -0.73 15.38
CA GLY A 36 0.97 0.59 15.07
C GLY A 36 1.93 1.71 15.47
N ALA A 37 2.53 1.63 16.66
CA ALA A 37 3.52 2.60 17.14
C ALA A 37 4.77 2.62 16.24
N LEU A 38 5.31 1.44 15.91
CA LEU A 38 6.47 1.31 15.03
C LEU A 38 6.17 1.82 13.61
N ALA A 39 5.01 1.47 13.04
CA ALA A 39 4.59 1.95 11.73
C ALA A 39 4.43 3.48 11.69
N SER A 40 3.86 4.08 12.75
CA SER A 40 3.77 5.53 12.89
C SER A 40 5.15 6.19 12.91
N ALA A 41 6.06 5.66 13.74
CA ALA A 41 7.44 6.17 13.81
C ALA A 41 8.16 6.07 12.45
N ARG A 42 7.95 4.98 11.70
CA ARG A 42 8.49 4.81 10.34
C ARG A 42 7.93 5.83 9.36
N ARG A 43 6.61 6.05 9.38
CA ARG A 43 5.95 7.08 8.57
C ARG A 43 6.55 8.46 8.86
N ASP A 44 6.65 8.81 10.13
CA ASP A 44 7.12 10.12 10.57
C ASP A 44 8.60 10.36 10.23
N LEU A 45 9.43 9.31 10.33
CA LEU A 45 10.81 9.38 9.86
C LEU A 45 10.89 9.60 8.35
N ALA A 46 10.08 8.86 7.57
CA ALA A 46 10.08 8.95 6.11
C ALA A 46 9.51 10.29 5.59
N LYS A 47 8.54 10.87 6.30
CA LYS A 47 7.86 12.10 5.90
C LYS A 47 8.48 13.37 6.46
N ARG A 48 9.30 13.28 7.53
CA ARG A 48 9.91 14.41 8.23
C ARG A 48 10.33 15.56 7.31
N THR A 49 11.15 15.29 6.30
CA THR A 49 11.76 16.32 5.44
C THR A 49 10.90 16.72 4.24
N SER A 50 9.74 16.08 4.04
CA SER A 50 8.80 16.45 2.99
C SER A 50 8.13 17.78 3.32
N TYR A 51 7.69 18.51 2.29
CA TYR A 51 6.90 19.74 2.42
C TYR A 51 7.54 20.80 3.34
N SER A 52 8.83 21.07 3.15
CA SER A 52 9.60 22.01 3.97
C SER A 52 9.56 21.66 5.46
N ASP A 53 9.93 20.40 5.77
CA ASP A 53 9.99 19.82 7.12
C ASP A 53 8.64 19.67 7.85
N ARG A 54 7.51 19.84 7.14
CA ARG A 54 6.15 19.73 7.70
C ARG A 54 5.44 18.43 7.33
N GLY A 55 6.14 17.45 6.77
CA GLY A 55 5.50 16.25 6.23
C GLY A 55 4.76 15.39 7.26
N ASN A 56 5.05 15.54 8.55
CA ASN A 56 4.32 14.83 9.60
C ASN A 56 2.95 15.46 9.88
N GLU A 57 2.77 16.75 9.57
CA GLU A 57 1.51 17.51 9.73
C GLU A 57 0.59 17.37 8.50
N ILE A 58 1.13 16.93 7.37
CA ILE A 58 0.44 16.96 6.08
C ILE A 58 0.08 15.54 5.65
N VAL A 59 -1.21 15.30 5.46
CA VAL A 59 -1.74 14.10 4.80
C VAL A 59 -2.17 14.49 3.39
N THR A 60 -1.59 13.82 2.39
CA THR A 60 -1.93 14.06 0.99
C THR A 60 -2.89 13.00 0.47
N TYR A 61 -3.66 13.37 -0.54
CA TYR A 61 -4.53 12.47 -1.30
C TYR A 61 -4.30 12.70 -2.79
N ILE A 62 -4.71 11.73 -3.60
CA ILE A 62 -4.70 11.84 -5.06
C ILE A 62 -6.15 12.00 -5.50
N VAL A 63 -6.41 13.00 -6.34
CA VAL A 63 -7.67 13.07 -7.10
C VAL A 63 -7.45 12.24 -8.36
N ASP A 64 -7.85 10.98 -8.29
CA ASP A 64 -7.73 10.03 -9.40
C ASP A 64 -9.08 9.80 -10.06
N ARG A 65 -9.03 9.45 -11.35
CA ARG A 65 -10.20 9.07 -12.12
C ARG A 65 -9.94 7.76 -12.84
N ASN A 66 -10.62 6.72 -12.37
CA ASN A 66 -10.57 5.40 -12.98
C ASN A 66 -11.71 5.23 -14.00
N ILE A 67 -11.36 5.14 -15.30
CA ILE A 67 -12.32 4.87 -16.36
C ILE A 67 -12.24 3.37 -16.70
N ASN A 68 -13.24 2.62 -16.26
CA ASN A 68 -13.40 1.23 -16.65
C ASN A 68 -13.99 1.18 -18.06
N TYR A 69 -13.13 1.07 -19.07
CA TYR A 69 -13.53 1.04 -20.48
C TYR A 69 -14.06 -0.33 -20.93
N THR A 70 -13.84 -1.38 -20.13
CA THR A 70 -14.39 -2.72 -20.33
C THR A 70 -14.37 -3.45 -19.01
N ASN A 71 -15.33 -4.36 -18.82
CA ASN A 71 -15.26 -5.38 -17.77
C ASN A 71 -14.94 -6.78 -18.34
N VAL A 72 -14.76 -6.90 -19.66
CA VAL A 72 -14.40 -8.17 -20.31
C VAL A 72 -12.96 -8.54 -19.97
N CYS A 73 -12.74 -9.75 -19.44
CA CYS A 73 -11.41 -10.22 -19.06
C CYS A 73 -11.23 -11.72 -19.36
N ASN A 74 -10.01 -12.12 -19.72
CA ASN A 74 -9.63 -13.51 -20.00
C ASN A 74 -8.78 -14.15 -18.87
N VAL A 75 -8.65 -13.49 -17.71
CA VAL A 75 -7.84 -13.99 -16.58
C VAL A 75 -8.66 -14.81 -15.59
N TYR A 76 -9.97 -14.56 -15.47
CA TYR A 76 -10.90 -15.33 -14.63
C TYR A 76 -10.48 -15.41 -13.15
N CYS A 77 -10.02 -14.30 -12.58
CA CYS A 77 -9.62 -14.23 -11.17
C CYS A 77 -10.79 -14.58 -10.24
N LYS A 78 -10.62 -15.60 -9.39
CA LYS A 78 -11.67 -16.08 -8.46
C LYS A 78 -12.13 -15.05 -7.43
N PHE A 79 -11.32 -14.02 -7.18
CA PHE A 79 -11.61 -12.95 -6.22
C PHE A 79 -12.13 -11.67 -6.89
N CYS A 80 -12.10 -11.58 -8.22
CA CYS A 80 -12.49 -10.36 -8.92
C CYS A 80 -13.99 -10.38 -9.18
N ALA A 81 -14.75 -9.52 -8.49
CA ALA A 81 -16.18 -9.35 -8.73
C ALA A 81 -16.49 -8.57 -10.03
N PHE A 82 -15.49 -7.90 -10.60
CA PHE A 82 -15.67 -6.98 -11.72
C PHE A 82 -15.63 -7.68 -13.09
N TYR A 83 -14.86 -8.76 -13.23
CA TYR A 83 -14.65 -9.35 -14.54
C TYR A 83 -15.93 -9.99 -15.09
N ARG A 84 -16.07 -9.92 -16.40
CA ARG A 84 -17.07 -10.64 -17.19
C ARG A 84 -16.41 -11.34 -18.37
N THR A 85 -17.09 -12.36 -18.84
CA THR A 85 -16.89 -12.97 -20.14
C THR A 85 -17.84 -12.32 -21.14
N GLN A 86 -17.59 -12.47 -22.44
CA GLN A 86 -18.52 -11.98 -23.46
C GLN A 86 -19.88 -12.71 -23.49
N LYS A 87 -20.05 -13.75 -22.65
CA LYS A 87 -21.31 -14.49 -22.51
C LYS A 87 -22.18 -13.97 -21.37
N ASP A 88 -21.63 -13.13 -20.50
CA ASP A 88 -22.38 -12.58 -19.37
C ASP A 88 -23.23 -11.39 -19.85
N ASP A 89 -24.47 -11.28 -19.38
CA ASP A 89 -25.43 -10.29 -19.88
C ASP A 89 -25.03 -8.84 -19.59
N ASP A 90 -24.24 -8.61 -18.54
CA ASP A 90 -23.76 -7.30 -18.09
C ASP A 90 -22.31 -6.99 -18.53
N HIS A 91 -21.79 -7.72 -19.53
CA HIS A 91 -20.50 -7.37 -20.13
C HIS A 91 -20.60 -6.10 -20.98
N TYR A 92 -19.50 -5.35 -21.07
CA TYR A 92 -19.42 -4.19 -21.94
C TYR A 92 -17.99 -3.90 -22.40
N VAL A 93 -17.89 -3.23 -23.54
CA VAL A 93 -16.71 -2.53 -24.03
C VAL A 93 -17.19 -1.15 -24.48
N LEU A 94 -16.69 -0.09 -23.86
CA LEU A 94 -17.05 1.28 -24.23
C LEU A 94 -16.48 1.62 -25.61
N THR A 95 -17.26 2.35 -26.41
CA THR A 95 -16.77 2.98 -27.64
C THR A 95 -15.86 4.17 -27.28
N ARG A 96 -15.11 4.68 -28.26
CA ARG A 96 -14.29 5.89 -28.06
C ARG A 96 -15.14 7.11 -27.69
N GLU A 97 -16.27 7.30 -28.37
CA GLU A 97 -17.23 8.36 -28.06
C GLU A 97 -17.76 8.25 -26.62
N GLN A 98 -18.13 7.05 -26.18
CA GLN A 98 -18.55 6.81 -24.79
C GLN A 98 -17.43 7.03 -23.76
N LEU A 99 -16.16 6.86 -24.15
CA LEU A 99 -15.02 7.17 -23.29
C LEU A 99 -14.78 8.67 -23.18
N ASP A 100 -14.91 9.40 -24.29
CA ASP A 100 -14.74 10.84 -24.34
C ASP A 100 -15.83 11.57 -23.53
N ASP A 101 -17.05 11.02 -23.47
CA ASP A 101 -18.19 11.56 -22.70
C ASP A 101 -18.04 11.41 -21.18
N LYS A 102 -17.14 10.53 -20.72
CA LYS A 102 -16.94 10.31 -19.30
C LYS A 102 -16.11 11.44 -18.75
#